data_AF-V4L8M0-F1
#
_entry.id   AF-V4L8M0-F1
#
_cell.length_a   1.000
_cell.length_b   1.000
_cell.length_c   1.000
_cell.angle_alpha   90.00
_cell.angle_beta   90.00
_cell.angle_gamma   90.00
#
_symmetry.space_group_name_H-M   'P 1'
#
loop_
_entity.id
_entity.type
_entity.pdbx_description
1 polymer ?
#
loop_
_entity_poly.entity_id
_entity_poly.type
_entity_poly.pdbx_seq_one_letter_code
_entity_poly.pdbx_strand_id
1 'polypeptide(L)'
;YTMADFMRESLEHIMDDMTDDQRQAFLERMSPEERLRGLPPEERLRGLPPEERLRGLPPEERLRGLPPEELLRGLPPEERLRGLPPEELLRRLPPEERLRGLAPEERLRGLSAEELRRLKDLLRQQEG
;
A
#
# COMPACT_ATOMS: atom_id res chain seq x y z
N TYR A 1 -12.42 37.23 3.30
CA TYR A 1 -11.30 38.00 2.74
C TYR A 1 -10.32 38.27 3.87
N THR A 2 -9.15 37.61 3.84
CA THR A 2 -8.12 37.73 4.88
C THR A 2 -7.01 38.68 4.44
N MET A 3 -6.17 39.15 5.37
CA MET A 3 -4.99 39.95 5.03
C MET A 3 -4.02 39.18 4.11
N ALA A 4 -3.98 37.85 4.22
CA ALA A 4 -3.18 37.01 3.33
C ALA A 4 -3.75 36.98 1.90
N ASP A 5 -5.08 36.93 1.75
CA ASP A 5 -5.74 36.99 0.44
C ASP A 5 -5.48 38.35 -0.24
N PHE A 6 -5.61 39.44 0.52
CA PHE A 6 -5.31 40.79 0.03
C PHE A 6 -3.86 40.96 -0.45
N MET A 7 -2.90 40.46 0.34
CA MET A 7 -1.48 40.54 -0.01
C MET A 7 -1.16 39.68 -1.24
N ARG A 8 -1.83 38.52 -1.39
CA ARG A 8 -1.68 37.66 -2.58
C ARG A 8 -2.19 38.36 -3.84
N GLU A 9 -3.41 38.88 -3.81
CA GLU A 9 -4.01 39.59 -4.94
C GLU A 9 -3.22 40.85 -5.31
N SER A 10 -2.71 41.58 -4.31
CA SER A 10 -1.86 42.75 -4.53
C SER A 10 -0.52 42.35 -5.18
N LEU A 11 0.09 41.25 -4.72
CA LEU A 11 1.33 40.74 -5.31
C LEU A 11 1.10 40.23 -6.73
N GLU A 12 -0.01 39.53 -7.00
CA GLU A 12 -0.40 39.09 -8.34
C GLU A 12 -0.53 40.28 -9.29
N HIS A 13 -1.23 41.33 -8.87
CA HIS A 13 -1.38 42.53 -9.69
C HIS A 13 -0.05 43.23 -9.97
N ILE A 14 0.83 43.35 -8.96
CA ILE A 14 2.18 43.90 -9.14
C ILE A 14 2.98 43.03 -10.11
N MET A 15 2.91 41.71 -9.98
CA MET A 15 3.66 40.80 -10.84
C MET A 15 3.17 40.86 -12.28
N ASP A 16 1.87 41.01 -12.53
CA ASP A 16 1.30 41.08 -13.88
C ASP A 16 1.78 42.30 -14.67
N ASP A 17 2.09 43.40 -13.99
CA ASP A 17 2.69 44.59 -14.61
C ASP A 17 4.22 44.47 -14.81
N MET A 18 4.87 43.43 -14.27
CA MET A 18 6.32 43.21 -14.38
C MET A 18 6.68 42.44 -15.65
N THR A 19 7.85 42.76 -16.23
CA THR A 19 8.43 41.92 -17.28
C THR A 19 8.91 40.58 -16.70
N ASP A 20 9.06 39.57 -17.56
CA ASP A 20 9.57 38.24 -17.16
C ASP A 20 10.92 38.35 -16.44
N ASP A 21 11.83 39.21 -16.92
CA ASP A 21 13.14 39.46 -16.31
C ASP A 21 13.01 40.06 -14.91
N GLN A 22 12.09 41.01 -14.71
CA GLN A 22 11.84 41.61 -13.40
C GLN A 22 11.22 40.61 -12.43
N ARG A 23 10.28 39.80 -12.91
CA ARG A 23 9.63 38.74 -12.13
C ARG A 23 10.66 37.70 -11.70
N GLN A 24 11.54 37.29 -12.61
CA GLN A 24 12.61 36.34 -12.32
C GLN A 24 13.60 36.93 -11.30
N ALA A 25 14.05 38.17 -11.48
CA ALA A 25 14.94 38.84 -10.54
C ALA A 25 14.32 39.01 -9.14
N PHE A 26 13.00 39.22 -9.08
CA PHE A 26 12.27 39.26 -7.80
C PHE A 26 12.23 37.88 -7.13
N LEU A 27 11.88 36.83 -7.88
CA LEU A 27 11.87 35.46 -7.36
C LEU A 27 13.26 35.02 -6.88
N GLU A 28 14.31 35.33 -7.63
CA GLU A 28 15.70 34.98 -7.27
C GLU A 28 16.16 35.58 -5.94
N ARG A 29 15.57 36.70 -5.52
CA ARG A 29 15.85 37.33 -4.22
C ARG A 29 15.09 36.70 -3.05
N MET A 30 14.10 35.85 -3.33
CA MET A 30 13.31 35.13 -2.33
C MET A 30 13.89 33.75 -2.04
N SER A 31 13.77 33.28 -0.80
CA SER A 31 14.07 31.89 -0.47
C SER A 31 13.00 30.93 -1.07
N PRO A 32 13.32 29.65 -1.30
CA PRO A 32 12.34 28.67 -1.74
C PRO A 32 11.11 28.59 -0.82
N GLU A 33 11.30 28.73 0.50
CA GLU A 33 10.22 28.71 1.49
C GLU A 33 9.28 29.91 1.32
N GLU A 34 9.82 31.08 1.00
CA GLU A 34 9.04 32.29 0.76
C GLU A 34 8.23 32.19 -0.53
N ARG A 35 8.82 31.64 -1.60
CA ARG A 35 8.14 31.43 -2.90
C ARG A 35 6.98 30.45 -2.79
N LEU A 36 7.08 29.47 -1.89
CA LEU A 36 6.06 28.43 -1.69
C LEU A 36 5.08 28.75 -0.56
N ARG A 37 5.26 29.87 0.14
CA ARG A 37 4.46 30.23 1.31
C ARG A 37 3.00 30.42 0.92
N GLY A 38 2.10 29.74 1.63
CA GLY A 38 0.66 29.85 1.39
C GLY A 38 0.14 29.03 0.20
N LEU A 39 1.02 28.31 -0.52
CA LEU A 39 0.60 27.28 -1.47
C LEU A 39 0.27 25.99 -0.72
N PRO A 40 -0.87 25.33 -1.04
CA PRO A 40 -1.16 24.00 -0.52
C PRO A 40 -0.11 22.98 -1.01
N PRO A 41 0.17 21.91 -0.24
CA PRO A 41 1.16 20.90 -0.61
C PRO A 41 1.00 20.35 -2.03
N GLU A 42 -0.24 20.17 -2.49
CA GLU A 42 -0.56 19.65 -3.82
C GLU A 42 -0.09 20.59 -4.94
N GLU A 43 -0.18 21.90 -4.74
CA GLU A 43 0.29 22.90 -5.71
C GLU A 43 1.81 23.00 -5.71
N ARG A 44 2.45 22.84 -4.55
CA ARG A 44 3.92 22.83 -4.44
C ARG A 44 4.57 21.67 -5.18
N LEU A 45 3.84 20.55 -5.32
CA LEU A 45 4.29 19.34 -6.02
C LEU A 45 3.73 19.22 -7.44
N ARG A 46 2.94 20.19 -7.90
CA ARG A 46 2.33 20.17 -9.23
C ARG A 46 3.42 20.15 -10.30
N GLY A 47 3.26 19.27 -11.30
CA GLY A 47 4.23 19.09 -12.38
C GLY A 47 5.39 18.16 -12.05
N LEU A 48 5.65 17.83 -10.77
CA LEU A 48 6.65 16.82 -10.42
C LEU A 48 6.10 15.41 -10.66
N PRO A 49 6.87 14.49 -11.26
CA PRO A 49 6.49 13.08 -11.33
C PRO A 49 6.47 12.45 -9.93
N PRO A 50 5.67 11.41 -9.70
CA PRO A 50 5.54 10.77 -8.38
C PRO A 50 6.89 10.35 -7.76
N GLU A 51 7.83 9.89 -8.57
CA GLU A 51 9.16 9.47 -8.13
C GLU A 51 9.97 10.63 -7.54
N GLU A 52 9.86 11.82 -8.14
CA GLU A 52 10.54 13.02 -7.64
C GLU A 52 9.91 13.56 -6.37
N ARG A 53 8.59 13.42 -6.21
CA ARG A 53 7.88 13.83 -4.97
C ARG A 53 8.32 13.02 -3.75
N LEU A 54 8.75 11.78 -3.99
CA LEU A 54 9.21 10.85 -2.94
C LEU A 54 10.74 10.81 -2.82
N ARG A 55 11.46 11.62 -3.61
CA ARG A 55 12.93 11.62 -3.63
C ARG A 55 13.47 12.07 -2.28
N GLY A 56 14.41 11.30 -1.74
CA GLY A 56 15.02 11.55 -0.43
C GLY A 56 14.25 10.95 0.75
N LEU A 57 13.05 10.40 0.54
CA LEU A 57 12.36 9.59 1.55
C LEU A 57 12.89 8.15 1.54
N PRO A 58 13.21 7.57 2.70
CA PRO A 58 13.55 6.15 2.78
C PRO A 58 12.34 5.28 2.37
N PRO A 59 12.55 4.06 1.83
CA PRO A 59 11.48 3.19 1.37
C PRO A 59 10.37 2.96 2.41
N GLU A 60 10.74 2.83 3.67
CA GLU A 60 9.81 2.59 4.79
C GLU A 60 8.86 3.78 5.00
N GLU A 61 9.35 5.01 4.86
CA GLU A 61 8.52 6.21 4.98
C GLU A 61 7.59 6.40 3.79
N ARG A 62 8.00 5.98 2.59
CA ARG A 62 7.17 6.02 1.38
C ARG A 62 5.96 5.09 1.47
N LEU A 63 6.07 4.02 2.25
CA LEU A 63 5.03 3.01 2.46
C LEU A 63 4.24 3.23 3.76
N ARG A 64 4.64 4.22 4.58
CA ARG A 64 4.06 4.44 5.90
C ARG A 64 2.57 4.80 5.78
N GLY A 65 1.74 4.10 6.54
CA GLY A 65 0.29 4.31 6.57
C GLY A 65 -0.48 3.56 5.48
N LEU A 66 0.20 2.86 4.56
CA LEU A 66 -0.46 1.94 3.65
C LEU A 66 -0.87 0.66 4.39
N PRO A 67 -2.09 0.16 4.17
CA PRO A 67 -2.53 -1.11 4.75
C PRO A 67 -1.75 -2.29 4.12
N PRO A 68 -1.54 -3.40 4.85
CA PRO A 68 -0.80 -4.56 4.34
C PRO A 68 -1.33 -5.09 3.00
N GLU A 69 -2.64 -5.03 2.77
CA GLU A 69 -3.28 -5.47 1.52
C GLU A 69 -2.82 -4.67 0.30
N GLU A 70 -2.60 -3.35 0.47
CA GLU A 70 -2.11 -2.48 -0.60
C GLU A 70 -0.63 -2.71 -0.90
N LEU A 71 0.17 -2.97 0.14
CA LEU A 71 1.58 -3.34 -0.02
C LEU A 71 1.75 -4.64 -0.81
N LEU A 72 0.90 -5.64 -0.53
CA LEU A 72 0.92 -6.92 -1.22
C LEU A 72 0.35 -6.85 -2.64
N ARG A 73 -0.47 -5.85 -2.97
CA ARG A 73 -1.15 -5.73 -4.27
C ARG A 73 -0.16 -5.62 -5.44
N GLY A 74 1.00 -4.99 -5.20
CA GLY A 74 2.09 -4.88 -6.18
C GLY A 74 2.91 -6.17 -6.37
N LEU A 75 2.73 -7.17 -5.50
CA LEU A 75 3.45 -8.44 -5.58
C LEU A 75 2.63 -9.51 -6.34
N PRO A 76 3.27 -10.37 -7.16
CA PRO A 76 2.65 -11.59 -7.67
C PRO A 76 2.13 -12.49 -6.53
N PRO A 77 1.03 -13.23 -6.74
CA PRO A 77 0.45 -14.11 -5.70
C PRO A 77 1.47 -15.07 -5.06
N GLU A 78 2.40 -15.61 -5.85
CA GLU A 78 3.45 -16.54 -5.41
C GLU A 78 4.45 -15.85 -4.48
N GLU A 79 4.75 -14.57 -4.71
CA GLU A 79 5.67 -13.80 -3.87
C GLU A 79 5.05 -13.36 -2.55
N ARG A 80 3.72 -13.18 -2.50
CA ARG A 80 3.00 -12.86 -1.25
C ARG A 80 3.09 -13.96 -0.20
N LEU A 81 3.31 -15.19 -0.65
CA LEU A 81 3.38 -16.39 0.19
C LEU A 81 4.83 -16.86 0.38
N ARG A 82 5.79 -16.21 -0.27
CA ARG A 82 7.20 -16.61 -0.24
C ARG A 82 7.76 -16.46 1.17
N GLY A 83 8.41 -17.51 1.66
CA GLY A 83 9.00 -17.55 3.00
C GLY A 83 8.03 -17.95 4.11
N LEU A 84 6.74 -18.17 3.82
CA LEU A 84 5.83 -18.79 4.77
C LEU A 84 6.08 -20.31 4.85
N PRO A 85 6.08 -20.89 6.06
CA PRO A 85 6.20 -22.33 6.21
C PRO A 85 4.95 -23.05 5.66
N PRO A 86 5.09 -24.29 5.13
CA PRO A 86 3.97 -25.05 4.55
C PRO A 86 2.76 -25.19 5.49
N GLU A 87 2.99 -25.34 6.80
CA GLU A 87 1.92 -25.47 7.80
C GLU A 87 1.06 -24.21 7.89
N GLU A 88 1.67 -23.04 7.73
CA GLU A 88 0.94 -21.76 7.78
C GLU A 88 0.16 -21.51 6.49
N LEU A 89 0.70 -21.94 5.34
CA LEU A 89 -0.03 -21.93 4.08
C LEU A 89 -1.26 -22.83 4.13
N LEU A 90 -1.12 -24.05 4.66
CA LEU A 90 -2.24 -24.97 4.86
C LEU A 90 -3.31 -24.40 5.79
N ARG A 91 -2.93 -23.70 6.85
CA ARG A 91 -3.89 -23.05 7.77
C ARG A 91 -4.73 -21.97 7.10
N ARG A 92 -4.21 -21.30 6.06
CA ARG A 92 -4.93 -20.28 5.29
C ARG A 92 -5.96 -20.88 4.32
N LEU A 93 -5.86 -22.17 4.00
CA LEU A 93 -6.84 -22.87 3.17
C LEU A 93 -8.02 -23.38 4.03
N PRO A 94 -9.26 -23.37 3.49
CA PRO A 94 -10.39 -24.08 4.09
C PRO A 94 -10.09 -25.57 4.27
N PRO A 95 -10.59 -26.24 5.33
CA PRO A 95 -10.33 -27.66 5.58
C PRO A 95 -10.61 -28.59 4.39
N GLU A 96 -11.66 -28.30 3.63
CA GLU A 96 -12.08 -29.07 2.46
C GLU A 96 -11.08 -28.96 1.29
N GLU A 97 -10.43 -27.81 1.16
CA GLU A 97 -9.44 -27.56 0.11
C GLU A 97 -8.07 -28.15 0.44
N ARG A 98 -7.73 -28.30 1.73
CA ARG A 98 -6.44 -28.89 2.17
C ARG A 98 -6.22 -30.31 1.67
N LEU A 99 -7.30 -31.06 1.45
CA LEU A 99 -7.25 -32.45 1.01
C LEU A 99 -7.60 -32.62 -0.48
N ARG A 100 -7.88 -31.51 -1.19
CA ARG A 100 -8.31 -31.55 -2.59
C ARG A 100 -7.17 -32.07 -3.47
N GLY A 101 -7.50 -33.00 -4.38
CA GLY A 101 -6.53 -33.62 -5.28
C GLY A 101 -5.73 -34.80 -4.67
N LEU A 102 -5.79 -35.01 -3.35
CA LEU A 102 -5.21 -36.20 -2.72
C LEU A 102 -6.11 -37.43 -2.94
N ALA A 103 -5.50 -38.59 -3.15
CA ALA A 103 -6.21 -39.88 -3.14
C ALA A 103 -6.74 -40.20 -1.73
N PRO A 104 -7.84 -40.97 -1.60
CA PRO A 104 -8.40 -41.32 -0.28
C PRO A 104 -7.38 -41.92 0.69
N GLU A 105 -6.49 -42.78 0.20
CA GLU A 105 -5.44 -43.42 0.99
C GLU A 105 -4.43 -42.40 1.55
N GLU A 106 -4.12 -41.35 0.77
CA GLU A 106 -3.19 -40.29 1.16
C GLU A 106 -3.81 -39.37 2.20
N ARG A 107 -5.12 -39.13 2.16
CA ARG A 107 -5.84 -38.32 3.16
C ARG A 107 -5.90 -38.98 4.54
N LEU A 108 -5.88 -40.32 4.56
CA LEU A 108 -5.88 -41.11 5.79
C LEU A 108 -4.47 -41.40 6.29
N ARG A 109 -3.44 -41.12 5.47
CA ARG A 109 -2.04 -41.35 5.83
C ARG A 109 -1.66 -40.48 7.02
N GLY A 110 -1.12 -41.10 8.06
CA GLY A 110 -0.73 -40.42 9.31
C GLY A 110 -1.76 -40.53 10.44
N LEU A 111 -2.98 -41.03 10.17
CA LEU A 111 -3.92 -41.40 11.22
C LEU A 111 -3.47 -42.69 11.91
N SER A 112 -3.62 -42.72 13.23
CA SER A 112 -3.44 -43.91 14.05
C SER A 112 -4.59 -44.91 13.85
N ALA A 113 -4.35 -46.17 14.25
CA ALA A 113 -5.39 -47.21 14.19
C ALA A 113 -6.64 -46.86 15.02
N GLU A 114 -6.47 -46.13 16.13
CA GLU A 114 -7.57 -45.68 16.98
C GLU A 114 -8.40 -44.59 16.28
N GLU A 115 -7.75 -43.60 15.66
CA GLU A 115 -8.43 -42.54 14.91
C GLU A 115 -9.20 -43.08 13.70
N LEU A 116 -8.61 -44.04 12.98
CA LEU A 116 -9.29 -44.73 11.88
C LEU A 116 -10.52 -45.50 12.36
N ARG A 117 -10.44 -46.12 13.54
CA ARG A 117 -11.59 -46.83 14.12
C ARG A 117 -12.70 -45.87 14.52
N ARG A 118 -12.37 -44.76 15.19
CA ARG A 118 -13.34 -43.71 15.52
C ARG A 118 -14.01 -43.12 14.27
N LEU A 119 -13.26 -42.89 13.20
CA LEU A 119 -13.79 -42.41 11.93
C LEU A 119 -14.80 -43.39 11.33
N LYS A 120 -14.50 -44.69 11.34
CA LYS A 120 -15.42 -45.74 10.87
C LYS A 120 -16.70 -45.81 11.70
N ASP A 121 -16.59 -45.67 13.02
CA ASP A 121 -17.74 -45.69 13.92
C ASP A 121 -18.65 -44.47 13.71
N LEU A 122 -18.05 -43.28 13.46
CA LEU A 122 -18.80 -42.05 13.13
C LEU A 122 -19.56 -42.16 11.80
N LEU A 123 -18.92 -42.70 10.75
CA LEU A 123 -19.56 -42.87 9.45
C LEU A 123 -20.76 -43.83 9.52
N ARG A 124 -20.63 -44.94 10.25
CA ARG A 124 -21.74 -45.87 10.49
C ARG A 124 -22.93 -45.23 11.22
N GLN A 125 -22.68 -44.24 12.07
CA GLN A 125 -23.75 -43.51 12.78
C GLN A 125 -24.47 -42.47 11.91
N GLN A 126 -23.88 -42.07 10.78
CA GLN A 126 -24.53 -41.14 9.84
C GLN A 126 -25.32 -41.84 8.73
N GLU A 127 -25.12 -43.13 8.54
CA GLU A 127 -25.78 -43.95 7.51
C GLU A 127 -27.04 -44.68 8.02
N GLY A 128 -27.41 -44.51 9.30
CA GLY A 128 -28.62 -45.08 9.92
C GLY A 128 -29.61 -44.01 10.36
#